data_AF-D3ILG8-F1
#
_entry.id   AF-D3ILG8-F1
#
_cell.length_a   1.000
_cell.length_b   1.000
_cell.length_c   1.000
_cell.angle_alpha   90.00
_cell.angle_beta   90.00
_cell.angle_gamma   90.00
#
_symmetry.space_group_name_H-M   'P 1'
#
loop_
_entity.id
_entity.type
_entity.pdbx_description
1 polymer ?
#
loop_
_entity_poly.entity_id
_entity_poly.type
_entity_poly.pdbx_seq_one_letter_code
_entity_poly.pdbx_strand_id
1 'polypeptide(L)'
;KINYNLPSSVTDYQLPIKVEQCPFLKYNSFVNCSKIIVANKAKFTKNTYRGEISDPEFIDLLINTVKESPTVNTKLLKRFGLI
;
A
#
# COMPACT_ATOMS: atom_id res chain seq x y z
N LYS A 1 6.64 14.05 7.68
CA LYS A 1 7.33 13.70 8.95
C LYS A 1 6.96 12.25 9.25
N ILE A 2 7.92 11.33 9.32
CA ILE A 2 7.67 9.92 9.61
C ILE A 2 7.25 9.79 11.09
N ASN A 3 6.23 8.98 11.37
CA ASN A 3 5.80 8.71 12.74
C ASN A 3 6.62 7.54 13.29
N TYR A 4 7.62 7.85 14.12
CA TYR A 4 8.51 6.85 14.75
C TYR A 4 7.86 6.07 15.89
N ASN A 5 6.63 6.41 16.30
CA ASN A 5 5.92 5.71 17.36
C ASN A 5 5.11 4.50 16.83
N LEU A 6 5.28 4.13 15.56
CA LEU A 6 4.62 2.97 14.99
C LEU A 6 5.39 1.68 15.36
N PRO A 7 4.69 0.57 15.63
CA PRO A 7 5.33 -0.73 15.87
C PRO A 7 6.17 -1.18 14.66
N SER A 8 7.23 -1.96 14.90
CA SER A 8 8.08 -2.54 13.84
C SER A 8 7.29 -3.37 12.83
N SER A 9 6.29 -4.13 13.32
CA SER A 9 5.34 -4.88 12.48
C SER A 9 4.56 -4.03 11.48
N VAL A 10 4.60 -2.70 11.60
CA VAL A 10 4.04 -1.74 10.65
C VAL A 10 5.15 -1.03 9.88
N THR A 11 6.21 -0.56 10.54
CA THR A 11 7.27 0.22 9.87
C THR A 11 8.10 -0.62 8.90
N ASP A 12 8.33 -1.90 9.21
CA ASP A 12 9.13 -2.81 8.38
C ASP A 12 8.42 -3.14 7.05
N TYR A 13 7.10 -2.93 7.01
CA TYR A 13 6.25 -3.14 5.85
C TYR A 13 5.77 -1.81 5.23
N GLN A 14 6.49 -0.71 5.46
CA GLN A 14 6.28 0.55 4.74
C GLN A 14 7.26 0.65 3.57
N LEU A 15 6.73 0.63 2.35
CA LEU A 15 7.54 0.86 1.16
C LEU A 15 7.51 2.34 0.78
N PRO A 16 8.67 3.03 0.72
CA PRO A 16 8.72 4.42 0.31
C PRO A 16 8.35 4.56 -1.18
N ILE A 17 7.58 5.60 -1.49
CA ILE A 17 7.28 6.02 -2.87
C ILE A 17 7.61 7.49 -3.02
N LYS A 18 8.29 7.84 -4.11
CA LYS A 18 8.64 9.23 -4.40
C LYS A 18 7.75 9.82 -5.48
N VAL A 19 7.64 11.15 -5.50
CA VAL A 19 6.88 11.88 -6.53
C VAL A 19 7.43 11.60 -7.93
N GLU A 20 8.74 11.36 -8.05
CA GLU A 20 9.36 11.03 -9.34
C GLU A 20 8.88 9.67 -9.89
N GLN A 21 8.57 8.71 -9.01
CA GLN A 21 8.03 7.38 -9.38
C GLN A 21 6.52 7.40 -9.55
N CYS A 22 5.83 8.30 -8.83
CA CYS A 22 4.38 8.41 -8.80
C CYS A 22 3.97 9.89 -8.93
N PRO A 23 3.97 10.47 -10.16
CA PRO A 23 3.75 11.90 -10.37
C PRO A 23 2.37 12.41 -9.93
N PHE A 24 1.43 11.50 -9.71
CA PHE A 24 0.10 11.80 -9.17
C PHE A 24 0.10 12.15 -7.67
N LEU A 25 1.21 11.92 -6.97
CA LEU A 25 1.39 12.29 -5.58
C LEU A 25 1.87 13.73 -5.46
N LYS A 26 1.33 14.44 -4.46
CA LYS A 26 1.79 15.79 -4.13
C LYS A 26 3.11 15.78 -3.33
N TYR A 27 3.39 14.70 -2.61
CA TYR A 27 4.54 14.57 -1.72
C TYR A 27 5.07 13.14 -1.73
N ASN A 28 6.36 12.99 -1.43
CA ASN A 28 6.94 11.68 -1.13
C ASN A 28 6.15 11.04 0.01
N SER A 29 5.81 9.77 -0.17
CA SER A 29 4.84 9.05 0.65
C SER A 29 5.35 7.63 0.94
N PHE A 30 4.52 6.84 1.61
CA PHE A 30 4.78 5.43 1.88
C PHE A 30 3.53 4.62 1.57
N VAL A 31 3.68 3.46 0.95
CA VAL A 31 2.61 2.46 0.91
C VAL A 31 2.69 1.63 2.18
N ASN A 32 1.58 1.51 2.90
CA ASN A 32 1.49 0.67 4.08
C ASN A 32 1.09 -0.76 3.67
N CYS A 33 2.07 -1.65 3.53
CA CYS A 33 1.85 -3.04 3.17
C CYS A 33 1.45 -3.92 4.37
N SER A 34 1.45 -3.37 5.60
CA SER A 34 0.98 -4.09 6.80
C SER A 34 -0.54 -4.25 6.87
N LYS A 35 -1.29 -3.65 5.93
CA LYS A 35 -2.75 -3.62 5.99
C LYS A 35 -3.38 -3.66 4.61
N ILE A 36 -4.31 -4.59 4.44
CA ILE A 36 -5.26 -4.57 3.32
C ILE A 36 -6.64 -4.20 3.87
N ILE A 37 -7.38 -3.34 3.16
CA ILE A 37 -8.71 -2.91 3.55
C ILE A 37 -9.73 -3.11 2.44
N VAL A 38 -10.97 -3.43 2.81
CA VAL A 38 -12.11 -3.29 1.91
C VAL A 38 -12.55 -1.83 1.93
N ALA A 39 -12.36 -1.12 0.82
CA ALA A 39 -12.82 0.26 0.70
C ALA A 39 -14.29 0.30 0.27
N ASN A 40 -15.12 1.05 1.00
CA ASN A 40 -16.50 1.32 0.58
C ASN A 40 -16.49 2.43 -0.49
N LYS A 41 -17.10 2.17 -1.65
CA LYS A 41 -17.20 3.14 -2.75
C LYS A 41 -17.75 4.50 -2.32
N ALA A 42 -18.67 4.54 -1.36
CA ALA A 42 -19.25 5.77 -0.82
C ALA A 42 -18.22 6.63 -0.03
N LYS A 43 -17.10 6.06 0.43
CA LYS A 43 -16.03 6.82 1.10
C LYS A 43 -15.14 7.59 0.12
N PHE A 44 -15.24 7.32 -1.17
CA PHE A 44 -14.54 8.10 -2.19
C PHE A 44 -15.34 9.38 -2.45
N THR A 45 -15.11 10.40 -1.62
CA THR A 45 -15.83 11.69 -1.68
C THR A 45 -15.46 12.52 -2.92
N LYS A 46 -14.34 12.20 -3.54
CA LYS A 46 -13.89 12.76 -4.81
C LYS A 46 -13.76 11.62 -5.80
N ASN A 47 -14.62 11.60 -6.82
CA ASN A 47 -14.53 10.64 -7.91
C ASN A 47 -13.43 11.06 -8.91
N THR A 48 -12.25 11.39 -8.38
CA THR A 48 -11.11 11.87 -9.16
C THR A 48 -10.06 10.79 -9.17
N TYR A 49 -9.90 10.15 -10.32
CA TYR A 49 -8.73 9.33 -10.57
C TYR A 49 -7.47 10.21 -10.50
N ARG A 50 -6.46 9.78 -9.74
CA ARG A 50 -5.22 10.54 -9.56
C ARG A 50 -4.10 10.01 -10.44
N GLY A 51 -4.04 8.70 -10.64
CA GLY A 51 -3.01 8.01 -11.39
C GLY A 51 -2.91 6.56 -10.91
N GLU A 52 -1.95 5.85 -11.46
CA GLU A 52 -1.66 4.44 -11.16
C GLU A 52 -0.16 4.23 -11.00
N ILE A 53 0.19 3.17 -10.29
CA ILE A 53 1.54 2.66 -10.23
C ILE A 53 1.66 1.64 -11.38
N SER A 54 2.37 1.99 -12.44
CA SER A 54 2.47 1.16 -13.65
C SER A 54 3.73 0.31 -13.73
N ASP A 55 4.72 0.53 -12.84
CA ASP A 55 5.96 -0.23 -12.80
C ASP A 55 5.71 -1.67 -12.30
N PRO A 56 5.84 -2.69 -13.16
CA PRO A 56 5.51 -4.08 -12.80
C PRO A 56 6.40 -4.63 -11.69
N GLU A 57 7.70 -4.31 -11.69
CA GLU A 57 8.63 -4.79 -10.67
C GLU A 57 8.26 -4.21 -9.30
N PHE A 58 7.86 -2.95 -9.29
CA PHE A 58 7.42 -2.30 -8.06
C PHE A 58 6.06 -2.83 -7.56
N ILE A 59 5.13 -3.16 -8.47
CA ILE A 59 3.89 -3.84 -8.12
C ILE A 59 4.16 -5.22 -7.51
N ASP A 60 5.06 -6.01 -8.09
CA ASP A 60 5.43 -7.31 -7.55
C ASP A 60 6.06 -7.20 -6.16
N LEU A 61 6.94 -6.20 -5.96
CA LEU A 61 7.50 -5.89 -4.65
C LEU A 61 6.39 -5.55 -3.63
N LEU A 62 5.44 -4.69 -3.98
CA LEU A 62 4.30 -4.35 -3.11
C LEU A 62 3.51 -5.61 -2.71
N ILE A 63 3.19 -6.46 -3.69
CA ILE A 63 2.43 -7.70 -3.47
C ILE A 63 3.19 -8.65 -2.54
N ASN A 64 4.49 -8.86 -2.78
CA ASN A 64 5.32 -9.75 -1.97
C ASN A 64 5.45 -9.24 -0.53
N THR A 65 5.71 -7.93 -0.34
CA THR A 65 5.76 -7.33 1.00
C THR A 65 4.42 -7.43 1.73
N VAL A 66 3.29 -7.32 1.02
CA VAL A 66 1.95 -7.55 1.61
C VAL A 66 1.77 -9.01 2.04
N LYS A 67 2.22 -9.99 1.24
CA LYS A 67 2.13 -11.42 1.56
C LYS A 67 2.97 -11.82 2.76
N GLU A 68 4.15 -11.23 2.90
CA GLU A 68 5.08 -11.50 3.99
C GLU A 68 4.71 -10.79 5.30
N SER A 69 3.74 -9.87 5.26
CA SER A 69 3.36 -9.11 6.45
C SER A 69 2.63 -9.97 7.49
N PRO A 70 3.10 -10.00 8.75
CA PRO A 70 2.51 -10.82 9.81
C PRO A 70 1.13 -10.31 10.24
N THR A 71 0.79 -9.06 9.90
CA THR A 71 -0.49 -8.43 10.24
C THR A 71 -1.56 -8.65 9.18
N VAL A 72 -1.20 -9.19 8.01
CA VAL A 72 -2.14 -9.46 6.92
C VAL A 72 -2.59 -10.92 6.98
N ASN A 73 -3.88 -11.14 7.23
CA ASN A 73 -4.43 -12.49 7.37
C ASN A 73 -4.49 -13.23 6.02
N THR A 74 -4.09 -14.50 6.01
CA THR A 74 -4.20 -15.43 4.86
C THR A 74 -5.60 -15.48 4.24
N LYS A 75 -6.67 -15.43 5.04
CA LYS A 75 -8.05 -15.37 4.54
C LYS A 75 -8.30 -14.13 3.69
N LEU A 76 -7.70 -13.01 4.08
CA LEU A 76 -7.81 -11.74 3.36
C LEU A 76 -7.01 -11.80 2.05
N LEU A 77 -5.78 -12.35 2.09
CA LEU A 77 -4.96 -12.56 0.89
C LEU A 77 -5.69 -13.42 -0.17
N LYS A 78 -6.28 -14.56 0.25
CA LYS A 78 -7.10 -15.41 -0.63
C LYS A 78 -8.30 -14.67 -1.21
N ARG A 79 -9.01 -13.88 -0.38
CA ARG A 79 -10.17 -13.11 -0.83
C ARG A 79 -9.83 -12.11 -1.93
N PHE A 80 -8.63 -11.54 -1.89
CA PHE A 80 -8.14 -10.58 -2.89
C PHE A 80 -7.35 -11.23 -4.03
N GLY A 81 -7.26 -12.57 -4.09
CA GLY A 81 -6.55 -13.28 -5.15
C GLY A 81 -5.04 -13.07 -5.15
N LEU A 82 -4.46 -12.73 -4.00
CA LEU A 82 -3.01 -12.54 -3.87
C LEU A 82 -2.28 -13.87 -3.68
N ILE A 83 -2.96 -14.88 -3.13
CA ILE A 83 -2.46 -16.26 -2.93
C ILE A 83 -3.56 -17.28 -3.22
#